data_AF-A0A258C666-F1
#
_entry.id   AF-A0A258C666-F1
#
_cell.length_a   1.000
_cell.length_b   1.000
_cell.length_c   1.000
_cell.angle_alpha   90.00
_cell.angle_beta   90.00
_cell.angle_gamma   90.00
#
_symmetry.space_group_name_H-M   'P 1'
#
loop_
_entity.id
_entity.type
_entity.pdbx_description
1 polymer ?
#
loop_
_entity_poly.entity_id
_entity_poly.type
_entity_poly.pdbx_seq_one_letter_code
_entity_poly.pdbx_strand_id
1 'polypeptide(L)' 'RVVNFEGSPQMIGQFVDVLINDVFSNSLRGTLLRTEQEMGLRRQTAPAQILARQPKTDELGVTAYVP' A
#
# COMPACT_ATOMS: atom_id res chain seq x y z
N ARG A 1 12.64 -11.75 13.31
CA ARG A 1 13.58 -11.94 12.16
C ARG A 1 13.89 -10.56 11.60
N VAL A 2 15.10 -10.31 11.11
CA VAL A 2 15.56 -8.98 10.67
C VAL A 2 15.91 -8.96 9.20
N VAL A 3 15.74 -7.81 8.56
CA VAL A 3 16.14 -7.57 7.16
C VAL A 3 17.04 -6.36 7.14
N ASN A 4 18.27 -6.53 6.64
CA ASN A 4 19.24 -5.43 6.53
C ASN A 4 19.33 -4.97 5.08
N PHE A 5 19.28 -3.66 4.88
CA PHE A 5 19.44 -3.03 3.57
C PHE A 5 19.98 -1.60 3.76
N GLU A 6 20.67 -1.07 2.76
CA GLU A 6 21.10 0.33 2.75
C GLU A 6 19.92 1.24 2.40
N GLY A 7 19.78 2.35 3.14
CA GLY A 7 18.67 3.28 2.97
C GLY A 7 18.90 4.59 3.72
N SER A 8 17.97 5.53 3.55
CA SER A 8 18.06 6.87 4.14
C SER A 8 17.17 7.00 5.40
N PRO A 9 17.55 7.79 6.43
CA PRO A 9 16.76 7.95 7.65
C PRO A 9 15.31 8.43 7.43
N GLN A 10 15.01 9.12 6.32
CA GLN A 10 13.66 9.58 5.99
C GLN A 10 12.67 8.42 5.72
N MET A 11 13.17 7.20 5.52
CA MET A 11 12.36 6.01 5.26
C MET A 11 11.81 5.38 6.55
N ILE A 12 12.26 5.82 7.74
CA ILE A 12 11.79 5.27 9.02
C ILE A 12 10.29 5.51 9.16
N GLY A 13 9.54 4.43 9.45
CA GLY A 13 8.09 4.47 9.59
C GLY A 13 7.31 4.51 8.28
N GLN A 14 7.98 4.41 7.12
CA GLN A 14 7.35 4.32 5.80
C GLN A 14 7.42 2.88 5.26
N PHE A 15 6.62 2.60 4.23
CA PHE A 15 6.73 1.34 3.50
C PHE A 15 7.90 1.39 2.51
N VAL A 16 8.63 0.28 2.39
CA VAL A 16 9.72 0.11 1.43
C VAL A 16 9.65 -1.26 0.79
N ASP A 17 9.91 -1.31 -0.52
CA ASP A 17 10.13 -2.57 -1.23
C ASP A 17 11.62 -2.89 -1.21
N VAL A 18 11.97 -4.11 -0.80
CA VAL A 18 13.36 -4.58 -0.73
C VAL A 18 13.50 -5.86 -1.56
N LEU A 19 14.46 -5.87 -2.48
CA LEU A 19 14.88 -7.07 -3.18
C LEU A 19 15.80 -7.88 -2.26
N ILE A 20 15.46 -9.13 -1.97
CA ILE A 20 16.28 -10.00 -1.13
C ILE A 20 17.42 -10.59 -1.97
N ASN A 21 18.65 -10.33 -1.55
CA ASN A 21 19.85 -10.85 -2.20
C ASN A 21 20.37 -12.10 -1.49
N ASP A 22 20.37 -12.10 -0.15
CA ASP A 22 20.94 -13.17 0.67
C ASP A 22 20.02 -13.59 1.81
N VAL A 23 20.03 -14.89 2.08
CA VAL A 23 19.23 -15.52 3.14
C VAL A 23 20.17 -16.19 4.15
N PHE A 24 20.04 -15.83 5.42
CA PHE A 24 20.72 -16.46 6.55
C PHE A 24 19.69 -17.05 7.51
N SER A 25 20.15 -17.90 8.44
CA SER A 25 19.28 -18.66 9.35
C SER A 25 18.29 -17.79 10.14
N ASN A 26 18.64 -16.54 10.46
CA ASN A 26 17.79 -15.63 11.24
C ASN A 26 17.70 -14.19 10.68
N SER A 27 18.29 -13.94 9.51
CA SER A 27 18.33 -12.62 8.89
C SER A 27 18.31 -12.69 7.37
N LEU A 28 17.83 -11.62 6.76
CA LEU A 28 17.89 -11.41 5.32
C LEU A 28 18.75 -10.17 5.04
N ARG A 29 19.38 -10.13 3.87
CA ARG A 29 19.97 -8.92 3.31
C ARG A 29 19.36 -8.61 1.96
N GLY A 30 19.19 -7.33 1.67
CA GLY A 30 18.61 -6.90 0.42
C GLY A 30 18.98 -5.49 0.02
N THR A 31 18.48 -5.10 -1.15
CA THR A 31 18.65 -3.77 -1.73
C THR A 31 17.29 -3.09 -1.83
N LEU A 32 17.25 -1.80 -1.50
CA LEU A 32 16.04 -1.00 -1.65
C LEU A 32 15.65 -0.91 -3.13
N LEU A 33 14.41 -1.26 -3.44
CA LEU A 33 13.86 -1.18 -4.79
C LEU A 33 13.00 0.06 -4.96
N ARG A 34 12.06 0.30 -4.04
CA ARG A 34 11.13 1.43 -4.08
C ARG A 34 10.76 1.94 -2.69
N THR A 35 10.41 3.22 -2.61
CA THR A 35 9.92 3.88 -1.40
C THR A 35 8.41 4.11 -1.47
N GLU A 36 7.75 4.34 -0.32
CA GLU A 36 6.30 4.53 -0.24
C GLU A 36 5.74 5.60 -1.19
N GLN A 37 6.51 6.66 -1.45
CA GLN A 37 6.12 7.74 -2.37
C GLN A 37 5.94 7.24 -3.80
N GLU A 38 6.73 6.26 -4.21
CA GLU A 38 6.70 5.67 -5.55
C GLU A 38 5.61 4.59 -5.67
N MET A 39 5.10 4.09 -4.54
CA MET A 39 4.14 2.99 -4.48
C MET A 39 2.67 3.46 -4.49
N GLY A 40 2.40 4.75 -4.28
CA GLY A 40 1.02 5.28 -4.32
C GLY A 40 0.07 4.68 -3.27
N LEU A 41 0.62 4.18 -2.15
CA LEU A 41 -0.14 3.47 -1.11
C LEU A 41 -1.08 4.40 -0.32
N ARG A 42 -0.65 5.64 -0.10
CA ARG A 42 -1.46 6.65 0.62
C ARG A 42 -2.38 7.37 -0.35
N ARG A 43 -3.47 6.70 -0.72
CA ARG A 43 -4.54 7.32 -1.51
C ARG A 43 -5.40 8.20 -0.61
N GLN A 44 -5.03 9.48 -0.47
CA GLN A 44 -5.89 10.48 0.16
C GLN A 44 -7.17 10.61 -0.67
N THR A 45 -8.23 9.93 -0.26
CA THR A 45 -9.51 9.99 -0.96
C THR A 45 -10.32 11.09 -0.28
N ALA A 46 -10.67 12.14 -1.03
CA ALA A 46 -11.56 13.16 -0.51
C ALA A 46 -12.92 12.51 -0.16
N PRO A 47 -13.62 12.94 0.91
CA PRO A 47 -14.91 12.35 1.29
C PRO A 47 -15.92 12.29 0.13
N ALA A 48 -15.93 13.32 -0.73
CA ALA A 48 -16.76 13.37 -1.93
C ALA A 48 -16.45 12.24 -2.93
N GLN A 49 -15.18 11.83 -3.07
CA GLN A 49 -14.78 10.72 -3.93
C GLN A 49 -15.15 9.35 -3.34
N ILE A 50 -15.27 9.23 -2.02
CA ILE A 50 -15.78 8.02 -1.35
C ILE A 50 -17.29 7.91 -1.61
N LEU A 51 -18.02 9.01 -1.43
CA LEU A 51 -19.47 9.07 -1.67
C LEU A 51 -19.82 8.83 -3.14
N ALA A 52 -19.04 9.36 -4.08
CA ALA A 52 -19.25 9.14 -5.51
C ALA A 52 -19.02 7.69 -5.96
N ARG A 53 -18.27 6.89 -5.18
CA ARG A 53 -18.06 5.45 -5.41
C ARG A 53 -19.15 4.58 -4.81
N GLN A 54 -20.06 5.13 -4.02
CA GLN A 54 -21.22 4.35 -3.58
C GLN A 54 -22.11 4.05 -4.80
N PRO A 55 -22.61 2.80 -4.93
CA PRO A 55 -23.57 2.48 -5.97
C PRO A 55 -24.73 3.47 -5.84
N LYS A 56 -25.05 4.17 -6.94
CA LYS A 56 -26.19 5.08 -6.97
C LYS A 56 -27.44 4.24 -6.78
N THR A 57 -27.99 4.34 -5.59
CA THR A 57 -29.24 3.70 -5.25
C THR A 57 -30.39 4.48 -5.89
N ASP A 58 -31.41 3.76 -6.34
CA ASP A 58 -32.64 4.37 -6.85
C ASP A 58 -33.35 5.17 -5.73
N GLU A 59 -34.35 6.00 -6.07
CA GLU A 59 -35.04 6.90 -5.11
C GLU A 59 -35.58 6.21 -3.85
N LEU A 60 -35.76 4.88 -3.89
CA LEU A 60 -36.24 4.04 -2.79
C LEU A 60 -35.14 3.37 -1.95
N GLY A 61 -33.85 3.60 -2.23
CA GLY A 61 -32.79 2.96 -1.44
C GLY A 61 -32.55 1.48 -1.78
N VAL A 62 -33.10 0.98 -2.90
CA VAL A 62 -32.97 -0.43 -3.32
C VAL A 62 -32.05 -0.57 -4.53
N THR A 63 -31.17 -1.59 -4.51
CA THR A 63 -30.39 -2.02 -5.67
C THR A 63 -30.88 -3.40 -6.13
N ALA A 64 -31.17 -3.54 -7.42
CA ALA A 64 -31.55 -4.84 -8.00
C ALA A 64 -30.28 -5.61 -8.38
N TYR A 65 -30.08 -6.78 -7.76
CA TYR A 65 -29.04 -7.72 -8.17
C TYR A 65 -29.56 -8.58 -9.32
N VAL A 66 -29.02 -8.37 -10.52
CA VAL A 66 -29.22 -9.28 -11.65
C VAL A 66 -28.02 -10.26 -11.64
N PRO A 67 -28.26 -11.57 -11.44
CA PRO A 67 -27.21 -12.58 -11.37
C PRO A 67 -26.47 -12.78 -12.70
#